data_AF-A0A8I1YC13-F1
#
_entry.id   AF-A0A8I1YC13-F1
#
_cell.length_a   1.000
_cell.length_b   1.000
_cell.length_c   1.000
_cell.angle_alpha   90.00
_cell.angle_beta   90.00
_cell.angle_gamma   90.00
#
_symmetry.space_group_name_H-M   'P 1'
#
loop_
_entity.id
_entity.type
_entity.pdbx_description
1 polymer ?
#
loop_
_entity_poly.entity_id
_entity_poly.type
_entity_poly.pdbx_seq_one_letter_code
_entity_poly.pdbx_strand_id
1 'polypeptide(L)'
;MTEMFWTVATSTTALSIVAVIMVAAGVVAHFPFIKRIPVLAPYVVFAGFISYLALADLALCIGYRIADEHAETMRLQGDLARSNRQLAEQKATAKDAERIANEKAAEANELKGKVADYEKALEAAAAANPQSACALSDDDVARLRALSVRRPRKH
;
A
#
# COMPACT_ATOMS: atom_id res chain seq x y z
N MET A 1 -3.80 19.42 22.43
CA MET A 1 -2.79 20.21 23.18
C MET A 1 -1.67 19.34 23.72
N THR A 2 -1.97 18.16 24.28
CA THR A 2 -1.00 17.19 24.77
C THR A 2 0.03 16.73 23.73
N GLU A 3 -0.41 16.47 22.49
CA GLU A 3 0.49 16.10 21.37
C GLU A 3 1.55 17.18 21.11
N MET A 4 1.14 18.46 21.00
CA MET A 4 2.09 19.56 20.76
C MET A 4 3.09 19.74 21.91
N PHE A 5 2.66 19.51 23.16
CA PHE A 5 3.57 19.55 24.31
C PHE A 5 4.64 18.46 24.19
N TRP A 6 4.24 17.22 23.91
CA TRP A 6 5.18 16.11 23.74
C TRP A 6 6.09 16.30 22.54
N THR A 7 5.61 16.83 21.42
CA THR A 7 6.45 17.15 20.26
C THR A 7 7.52 18.19 20.58
N VAL A 8 7.18 19.22 21.37
CA VAL A 8 8.14 20.25 21.78
C VAL A 8 9.11 19.72 22.84
N ALA A 9 8.61 18.97 23.82
CA ALA A 9 9.41 18.40 24.90
C ALA A 9 10.43 17.36 24.40
N THR A 10 10.05 16.56 23.39
CA THR A 10 10.93 15.56 22.77
C THR A 10 11.74 16.10 21.59
N SER A 11 11.66 17.40 21.32
CA SER A 11 12.44 18.04 20.26
C SER A 11 13.94 17.94 20.56
N THR A 12 14.73 17.78 19.50
CA THR A 12 16.20 17.65 19.60
C THR A 12 16.81 18.86 20.33
N THR A 13 16.25 20.05 20.14
CA THR A 13 16.67 21.28 20.81
C THR A 13 16.43 21.20 22.32
N ALA A 14 15.22 20.82 22.76
CA ALA A 14 14.91 20.68 24.18
C ALA A 14 15.79 19.63 24.86
N LEU A 15 15.93 18.46 24.23
CA LEU A 15 16.79 17.37 24.73
C LEU A 15 18.26 17.80 24.83
N SER A 16 18.78 18.55 23.85
CA SER A 16 20.16 19.04 23.88
C SER A 16 20.41 20.01 25.03
N ILE A 17 19.45 20.88 25.34
CA ILE A 17 19.55 21.84 26.44
C ILE A 17 19.55 21.09 27.78
N VAL A 18 18.62 20.15 27.98
CA VAL A 18 18.56 19.33 29.20
C VAL A 18 19.83 18.51 29.37
N ALA A 19 20.38 17.94 28.29
CA ALA A 19 21.64 17.21 28.31
C ALA A 19 22.82 18.11 28.74
N VAL A 20 22.91 19.33 28.21
CA VAL A 20 23.96 20.28 28.62
C VAL A 20 23.82 20.65 30.10
N ILE A 21 22.60 20.92 30.57
CA ILE A 21 22.34 21.23 31.98
C ILE A 21 22.72 20.04 32.87
N MET A 22 22.35 18.82 32.48
CA MET A 22 22.68 17.59 33.19
C MET A 22 24.20 17.42 33.32
N VAL A 23 24.95 17.61 32.22
CA VAL A 23 26.41 17.51 32.22
C VAL A 23 27.03 18.59 33.10
N ALA A 24 26.60 19.84 32.95
CA ALA A 24 27.12 20.95 33.76
C ALA A 24 26.87 20.74 35.26
N ALA A 25 25.64 20.35 35.63
CA ALA A 25 25.27 20.05 37.02
C ALA A 25 26.03 18.83 37.56
N GLY A 26 26.20 17.78 36.75
CA GLY A 26 26.95 16.59 37.10
C GLY A 26 28.44 16.88 37.33
N VAL A 27 29.05 17.72 36.48
CA VAL A 27 30.43 18.19 36.66
C VAL A 27 30.56 18.94 37.99
N VAL A 28 29.67 19.89 38.27
CA VAL A 28 29.70 20.65 39.54
C VAL A 28 29.52 19.73 40.76
N ALA A 29 28.62 18.74 40.67
CA ALA A 29 28.34 17.82 41.76
C ALA A 29 29.52 16.86 42.08
N HIS A 30 30.22 16.39 41.04
CA HIS A 30 31.28 15.39 41.16
C HIS A 30 32.70 15.95 41.19
N PHE A 31 32.90 17.25 40.93
CA PHE A 31 34.25 17.82 41.00
C PHE A 31 34.75 17.96 42.45
N PRO A 32 35.86 17.31 42.83
CA PRO A 32 36.35 17.31 44.22
C PRO A 32 36.88 18.67 44.68
N PHE A 33 37.31 19.53 43.77
CA PHE A 33 37.88 20.85 44.09
C PHE A 33 36.82 21.88 44.52
N ILE A 34 35.60 21.80 43.99
CA ILE A 34 34.53 22.77 44.27
C ILE A 34 34.03 22.63 45.72
N LYS A 35 34.08 21.41 46.28
CA LYS A 35 33.70 21.11 47.66
C LYS A 35 34.60 21.78 48.71
N ARG A 36 35.80 22.25 48.34
CA ARG A 36 36.73 22.94 49.25
C ARG A 36 36.37 24.41 49.46
N ILE A 37 35.49 24.98 48.64
CA ILE A 37 35.04 26.37 48.78
C ILE A 37 33.76 26.39 49.62
N PRO A 38 33.78 26.91 50.87
CA PRO A 38 32.66 26.81 51.80
C PRO A 38 31.38 27.50 51.31
N VAL A 39 31.51 28.55 50.48
CA VAL A 39 30.37 29.25 49.86
C VAL A 39 29.64 28.37 48.84
N LEU A 40 30.36 27.47 48.15
CA LEU A 40 29.80 26.63 47.08
C LEU A 40 29.34 25.25 47.57
N ALA A 41 29.84 24.80 48.73
CA ALA A 41 29.52 23.49 49.31
C ALA A 41 28.01 23.14 49.37
N PRO A 42 27.08 24.01 49.80
CA PRO A 42 25.65 23.67 49.84
C PRO A 42 25.04 23.51 48.44
N TYR A 43 25.56 24.23 47.44
CA TYR A 43 25.08 24.17 46.06
C TYR A 43 25.47 22.87 45.35
N VAL A 44 26.53 22.19 45.80
CA VAL A 44 27.00 20.92 45.21
C VAL A 44 25.96 19.80 45.37
N VAL A 45 25.31 19.72 46.55
CA VAL A 45 24.28 18.71 46.81
C VAL A 45 23.04 18.97 45.94
N PHE A 46 22.64 20.24 45.82
CA PHE A 46 21.51 20.64 44.99
C PHE A 46 21.78 20.42 43.50
N ALA A 47 22.98 20.73 43.02
CA ALA A 47 23.41 20.44 41.66
C ALA A 47 23.38 18.93 41.36
N GLY A 48 23.78 18.10 42.33
CA GLY A 48 23.65 16.64 42.22
C GLY A 48 22.21 16.21 42.02
N PHE A 49 21.28 16.73 42.82
CA PHE A 49 19.86 16.43 42.68
C PHE A 49 19.29 16.84 41.32
N ILE A 50 19.62 18.05 40.84
CA ILE A 50 19.24 18.52 39.50
C ILE A 50 19.78 17.58 38.42
N SER A 51 21.02 17.12 38.53
CA SER A 51 21.61 16.23 37.54
C SER A 51 20.87 14.90 37.42
N TYR A 52 20.45 14.31 38.55
CA TYR A 52 19.65 13.08 38.53
C TYR A 52 18.23 13.31 38.00
N LEU A 53 17.62 14.44 38.32
CA LEU A 53 16.30 14.80 37.79
C LEU A 53 16.36 14.98 36.27
N ALA A 54 17.37 15.71 35.76
CA ALA A 54 17.58 15.88 34.33
C ALA A 54 17.88 14.55 33.62
N LEU A 55 18.61 13.64 34.26
CA LEU A 55 18.85 12.30 33.74
C LEU A 55 17.55 11.47 33.64
N ALA A 56 16.71 11.52 34.67
CA ALA A 56 15.42 10.83 34.69
C ALA A 56 14.48 11.37 33.60
N ASP A 57 14.46 12.70 33.42
CA ASP A 57 13.66 13.36 32.38
C ASP A 57 14.14 12.98 30.97
N LEU A 58 15.46 12.98 30.74
CA LEU A 58 16.05 12.51 29.48
C LEU A 58 15.68 11.05 29.18
N ALA A 59 15.79 10.17 30.18
CA ALA A 59 15.45 8.76 30.01
C ALA A 59 13.97 8.57 29.65
N LEU A 60 13.06 9.35 30.28
CA LEU A 60 11.64 9.34 29.97
C LEU A 60 11.37 9.82 28.54
N CYS A 61 11.93 10.96 28.13
CA CYS A 61 11.71 11.51 26.79
C CYS A 61 12.27 10.60 25.69
N ILE A 62 13.45 10.01 25.91
CA ILE A 62 14.04 9.05 24.96
C ILE A 62 13.16 7.80 24.86
N GLY A 63 12.70 7.27 26.00
CA GLY A 63 11.80 6.12 26.02
C GLY A 63 10.49 6.37 25.27
N TYR A 64 9.87 7.53 25.47
CA TYR A 64 8.68 7.94 24.75
C TYR A 64 8.91 8.03 23.24
N ARG A 65 10.03 8.66 22.83
CA ARG A 65 10.39 8.79 21.42
C ARG A 65 10.60 7.43 20.75
N ILE A 66 11.30 6.51 21.40
CA ILE A 66 11.50 5.15 20.88
C ILE A 66 10.17 4.41 20.74
N ALA A 67 9.27 4.56 21.71
CA ALA A 67 7.95 3.92 21.65
C ALA A 67 7.11 4.45 20.48
N ASP A 68 7.17 5.77 20.23
CA ASP A 68 6.45 6.41 19.13
C ASP A 68 7.01 6.00 17.76
N GLU A 69 8.34 6.02 17.61
CA GLU A 69 9.03 5.53 16.40
C GLU A 69 8.68 4.04 16.13
N HIS A 70 8.55 3.23 17.19
CA HIS A 70 8.17 1.83 17.05
C HIS A 70 6.70 1.65 16.61
N ALA A 71 5.79 2.51 17.08
CA ALA A 71 4.40 2.50 16.65
C ALA A 71 4.25 2.94 15.19
N GLU A 72 4.98 3.98 14.79
CA GLU A 72 4.98 4.50 13.42
C GLU A 72 5.56 3.48 12.43
N THR A 73 6.67 2.83 12.78
CA THR A 73 7.26 1.76 11.95
C THR A 73 6.32 0.57 11.78
N MET A 74 5.64 0.11 12.83
CA MET A 74 4.63 -0.95 12.71
C MET A 74 3.48 -0.54 11.79
N ARG A 75 3.01 0.71 11.89
CA ARG A 75 1.96 1.25 11.03
C ARG A 75 2.41 1.27 9.56
N LEU A 76 3.61 1.77 9.28
CA LEU A 76 4.19 1.81 7.94
C LEU A 76 4.33 0.41 7.34
N GLN A 77 4.78 -0.58 8.13
CA GLN A 77 4.84 -1.97 7.68
C GLN A 77 3.45 -2.53 7.35
N GLY A 78 2.44 -2.20 8.16
CA GLY A 78 1.05 -2.57 7.90
C GLY A 78 0.50 -1.99 6.59
N ASP A 79 0.78 -0.72 6.32
CA ASP A 79 0.36 -0.05 5.09
C ASP A 79 1.09 -0.62 3.85
N LEU A 80 2.38 -0.94 3.98
CA LEU A 80 3.16 -1.58 2.92
C LEU A 80 2.64 -2.99 2.62
N ALA A 81 2.32 -3.77 3.64
CA ALA A 81 1.71 -5.08 3.48
C ALA A 81 0.33 -5.00 2.81
N ARG A 82 -0.49 -4.00 3.15
CA ARG A 82 -1.79 -3.76 2.51
C ARG A 82 -1.63 -3.39 1.04
N SER A 83 -0.72 -2.46 0.72
CA SER A 83 -0.43 -2.04 -0.65
C SER A 83 0.06 -3.20 -1.52
N ASN A 84 0.95 -4.04 -0.98
CA ASN A 84 1.45 -5.22 -1.69
C ASN A 84 0.33 -6.24 -2.00
N ARG A 85 -0.62 -6.44 -1.07
CA ARG A 85 -1.79 -7.31 -1.34
C ARG A 85 -2.65 -6.74 -2.46
N GLN A 86 -2.96 -5.45 -2.44
CA GLN A 86 -3.74 -4.80 -3.49
C GLN A 86 -3.05 -4.91 -4.85
N LEU A 87 -1.73 -4.71 -4.92
CA LEU A 87 -0.97 -4.88 -6.15
C LEU A 87 -0.99 -6.33 -6.65
N ALA A 88 -0.92 -7.31 -5.75
CA ALA A 88 -1.00 -8.72 -6.11
C ALA A 88 -2.38 -9.08 -6.67
N GLU A 89 -3.45 -8.61 -6.03
CA GLU A 89 -4.83 -8.77 -6.51
C GLU A 89 -5.03 -8.12 -7.87
N GLN A 90 -4.61 -6.87 -8.04
CA GLN A 90 -4.70 -6.17 -9.34
C GLN A 90 -3.94 -6.90 -10.45
N LYS A 91 -2.74 -7.43 -10.16
CA LYS A 91 -1.99 -8.24 -11.13
C LYS A 91 -2.70 -9.55 -11.48
N ALA A 92 -3.33 -10.21 -10.51
CA ALA A 92 -4.12 -11.41 -10.76
C ALA A 92 -5.33 -11.09 -11.64
N THR A 93 -6.09 -10.05 -11.30
CA THR A 93 -7.23 -9.59 -12.10
C THR A 93 -6.82 -9.16 -13.51
N ALA A 94 -5.69 -8.48 -13.67
CA ALA A 94 -5.17 -8.09 -14.98
C ALA A 94 -4.82 -9.32 -15.84
N LYS A 95 -4.17 -10.33 -15.26
CA LYS A 95 -3.87 -11.60 -15.96
C LYS A 95 -5.14 -12.35 -16.36
N ASP A 96 -6.13 -12.39 -15.47
CA ASP A 96 -7.42 -13.02 -15.77
C ASP A 96 -8.17 -12.28 -16.87
N ALA A 97 -8.17 -10.95 -16.84
CA ALA A 97 -8.76 -10.12 -17.88
C ALA A 97 -8.08 -10.32 -19.24
N GLU A 98 -6.74 -10.42 -19.27
CA GLU A 98 -5.97 -10.70 -20.48
C GLU A 98 -6.30 -12.10 -21.02
N ARG A 99 -6.38 -13.12 -20.16
CA ARG A 99 -6.78 -14.47 -20.56
C ARG A 99 -8.18 -14.49 -21.17
N ILE A 100 -9.15 -13.87 -20.51
CA ILE A 100 -10.54 -13.79 -21.00
C ILE A 100 -10.59 -13.03 -22.34
N ALA A 101 -9.83 -11.95 -22.48
CA ALA A 101 -9.75 -11.20 -23.73
C ALA A 101 -9.21 -12.06 -24.89
N ASN A 102 -8.15 -12.83 -24.63
CA ASN A 102 -7.57 -13.74 -25.61
C ASN A 102 -8.52 -14.88 -26.01
N GLU A 103 -9.21 -15.49 -25.04
CA GLU A 103 -10.23 -16.51 -25.29
C GLU A 103 -11.39 -15.95 -26.14
N LYS A 104 -11.86 -14.74 -25.84
CA LYS A 104 -12.92 -14.08 -26.61
C LYS A 104 -12.46 -13.65 -28.00
N ALA A 105 -11.21 -13.26 -28.17
CA ALA A 105 -10.64 -12.96 -29.48
C ALA A 105 -10.57 -14.23 -30.35
N ALA A 106 -10.15 -15.37 -29.76
CA ALA A 106 -10.12 -16.65 -30.45
C ALA A 106 -11.53 -17.12 -30.85
N GLU A 107 -12.50 -17.06 -29.93
CA GLU A 107 -13.91 -17.39 -30.19
C GLU A 107 -14.48 -16.50 -31.31
N ALA A 108 -14.22 -15.19 -31.26
CA ALA A 108 -14.66 -14.26 -32.30
C ALA A 108 -14.07 -14.57 -33.67
N ASN A 109 -12.80 -14.98 -33.74
CA ASN A 109 -12.15 -15.38 -34.99
C ASN A 109 -12.74 -16.70 -35.54
N GLU A 110 -13.04 -17.68 -34.69
CA GLU A 110 -13.71 -18.92 -35.09
C GLU A 110 -15.10 -18.65 -35.65
N LEU A 111 -15.89 -17.79 -34.99
CA LEU A 111 -17.21 -17.38 -35.47
C LEU A 111 -17.13 -16.64 -36.81
N LYS A 112 -16.15 -15.74 -36.98
CA LYS A 112 -15.92 -15.06 -38.27
C LYS A 112 -15.60 -16.05 -39.39
N GLY A 113 -14.77 -17.06 -39.12
CA GLY A 113 -14.47 -18.13 -40.08
C GLY A 113 -15.73 -18.87 -40.52
N LYS A 114 -16.56 -19.29 -39.55
CA LYS A 114 -17.84 -19.96 -39.85
C LYS A 114 -18.77 -19.08 -40.68
N VAL A 115 -18.91 -17.79 -40.33
CA VAL A 115 -19.75 -16.86 -41.11
C VAL A 115 -19.25 -16.73 -42.55
N ALA A 116 -17.94 -16.60 -42.77
CA ALA A 116 -17.37 -16.54 -44.10
C ALA A 116 -17.59 -17.85 -44.90
N ASP A 117 -17.52 -19.00 -44.25
CA ASP A 117 -17.82 -20.30 -44.88
C ASP A 117 -19.31 -20.42 -45.23
N TYR A 118 -20.20 -19.91 -44.38
CA TYR A 118 -21.64 -19.81 -44.66
C TYR A 118 -21.94 -18.91 -45.85
N GLU A 119 -21.34 -17.72 -45.91
CA GLU A 119 -21.48 -16.80 -47.04
C GLU A 119 -21.07 -17.46 -48.35
N LYS A 120 -19.91 -18.14 -48.38
CA LYS A 120 -19.44 -18.88 -49.56
C LYS A 120 -20.39 -20.02 -49.96
N ALA A 121 -20.93 -20.76 -48.99
CA ALA A 121 -21.88 -21.84 -49.28
C ALA A 121 -23.17 -21.29 -49.89
N LEU A 122 -23.62 -20.12 -49.42
CA LEU A 122 -24.82 -19.45 -49.90
C LEU A 122 -24.61 -18.88 -51.32
N GLU A 123 -23.45 -18.29 -51.59
CA GLU A 123 -23.04 -17.86 -52.94
C GLU A 123 -22.98 -19.04 -53.91
N ALA A 124 -22.38 -20.16 -53.51
CA ALA A 124 -22.30 -21.37 -54.33
C ALA A 124 -23.69 -21.97 -54.61
N ALA A 125 -24.58 -21.98 -53.62
CA ALA A 125 -25.97 -22.43 -53.77
C ALA A 125 -26.77 -21.49 -54.69
N ALA A 126 -26.60 -20.18 -54.57
CA ALA A 126 -27.22 -19.18 -55.42
C ALA A 126 -26.74 -19.28 -56.89
N ALA A 127 -25.46 -19.60 -57.10
CA ALA A 127 -24.91 -19.87 -58.43
C ALA A 127 -25.47 -21.16 -59.06
N ALA A 128 -25.74 -22.19 -58.24
CA ALA A 128 -26.32 -23.45 -58.69
C ALA A 128 -27.83 -23.36 -59.01
N ASN A 129 -28.59 -22.51 -58.31
CA ASN A 129 -30.01 -22.26 -58.57
C ASN A 129 -30.38 -20.78 -58.35
N PRO A 130 -30.46 -19.97 -59.43
CA PRO A 130 -30.75 -18.53 -59.33
C PRO A 130 -32.14 -18.19 -58.77
N GLN A 131 -33.12 -19.11 -58.91
CA GLN A 131 -34.50 -18.89 -58.46
C GLN A 131 -34.71 -19.18 -56.96
N SER A 132 -33.79 -19.90 -56.30
CA SER A 132 -33.84 -20.19 -54.85
C SER A 132 -32.93 -19.28 -54.02
N ALA A 133 -32.15 -18.39 -54.65
CA ALA A 133 -31.22 -17.49 -53.97
C ALA A 133 -31.89 -16.56 -52.94
N CYS A 134 -33.22 -16.36 -53.03
CA CYS A 134 -34.00 -15.57 -52.07
C CYS A 134 -34.87 -16.41 -51.12
N ALA A 135 -34.87 -17.74 -51.24
CA ALA A 135 -35.62 -18.63 -50.37
C ALA A 135 -34.67 -19.23 -49.33
N LEU A 136 -34.58 -18.60 -48.15
CA LEU A 136 -33.90 -19.20 -47.00
C LEU A 136 -34.56 -20.57 -46.73
N SER A 137 -33.79 -21.65 -46.84
CA SER A 137 -34.32 -22.99 -46.57
C SER A 137 -34.42 -23.24 -45.06
N ASP A 138 -35.25 -24.20 -44.66
CA ASP A 138 -35.36 -24.58 -43.24
C ASP A 138 -34.03 -25.04 -42.64
N ASP A 139 -33.12 -25.58 -43.46
CA ASP A 139 -31.76 -25.95 -43.03
C ASP A 139 -30.90 -24.71 -42.75
N ASP A 140 -31.02 -23.65 -43.55
CA ASP A 140 -30.31 -22.38 -43.31
C ASP A 140 -30.77 -21.72 -42.00
N VAL A 141 -32.09 -21.76 -41.73
CA VAL A 141 -32.67 -21.26 -40.48
C VAL A 141 -32.21 -22.10 -39.28
N ALA A 142 -32.16 -23.43 -39.42
CA ALA A 142 -31.67 -24.33 -38.37
C ALA A 142 -30.19 -24.07 -38.05
N ARG A 143 -29.35 -23.84 -39.06
CA ARG A 143 -27.93 -23.52 -38.90
C ARG A 143 -27.68 -22.15 -38.29
N LEU A 144 -28.42 -21.12 -38.69
CA LEU A 144 -28.38 -19.78 -38.06
C LEU A 144 -28.83 -19.83 -36.59
N ARG A 145 -29.85 -20.63 -36.28
CA ARG A 145 -30.30 -20.85 -34.90
C ARG A 145 -29.21 -21.53 -34.07
N ALA A 146 -28.52 -22.53 -34.62
CA ALA A 146 -27.38 -23.18 -33.96
C ALA A 146 -26.22 -22.22 -33.66
N LEU A 147 -25.97 -21.23 -34.52
CA LEU A 147 -25.00 -20.16 -34.29
C LEU A 147 -25.47 -19.16 -33.21
N SER A 148 -26.77 -18.84 -33.15
CA SER A 148 -27.33 -17.86 -32.20
C SER A 148 -27.43 -18.36 -30.75
N VAL A 149 -27.66 -19.67 -30.55
CA VAL A 149 -27.91 -20.27 -29.23
C VAL A 149 -26.66 -20.31 -28.35
N ARG A 150 -25.45 -20.18 -28.94
CA ARG A 150 -24.19 -20.16 -28.18
C ARG A 150 -23.80 -18.81 -27.57
N ARG A 151 -24.56 -17.72 -27.76
CA ARG A 151 -24.30 -16.47 -27.03
C ARG A 151 -24.55 -16.69 -25.54
N PRO A 152 -23.54 -16.56 -24.65
CA PRO A 152 -23.82 -16.52 -23.22
C PRO A 152 -24.66 -15.27 -22.94
N ARG A 153 -25.84 -15.46 -22.34
CA ARG A 153 -26.64 -14.36 -21.77
C ARG A 153 -25.73 -13.64 -20.76
N LYS A 154 -25.39 -12.38 -21.04
CA LYS A 154 -24.80 -11.50 -20.05
C LYS A 154 -25.85 -11.30 -18.94
N HIS A 155 -25.57 -11.81 -17.75
CA HIS A 155 -26.22 -11.40 -16.51
C HIS A 155 -25.37 -10.33 -15.84
#